data_AF-A0A0C3DB18-F1
#
_entry.id   AF-A0A0C3DB18-F1
#
_cell.length_a   1.000
_cell.length_b   1.000
_cell.length_c   1.000
_cell.angle_alpha   90.00
_cell.angle_beta   90.00
_cell.angle_gamma   90.00
#
_symmetry.space_group_name_H-M   'P 1'
#
loop_
_entity.id
_entity.type
_entity.pdbx_description
1 polymer ?
#
loop_
_entity_poly.entity_id
_entity_poly.type
_entity_poly.pdbx_seq_one_letter_code
_entity_poly.pdbx_strand_id
1 'polypeptide(L)'
;MEQLEKQVHRLAIVHATTHAQKKRLNQLLSRRSLINHIPVELLAKIIDFTIYNFHISKCHAHFCLKRKLASVSRRWRDTILNWPAFRTTIILHPTFDHSFVTAHLARSRGLPLDITIERWSAEANEDKEKFVRLLNIVLSCRHRWQSPFIEDFKFLRLTLIRINGWVFPLLRRVSFRRHLSLLLLN
;
A
#
# COMPACT_ATOMS: atom_id res chain seq x y z
N MET A 1 59.89 20.62 8.48
CA MET A 1 59.11 21.65 7.73
C MET A 1 58.59 21.09 6.42
N GLU A 2 59.46 20.60 5.53
CA GLU A 2 59.10 20.10 4.18
C GLU A 2 58.06 18.94 4.15
N GLN A 3 58.11 18.04 5.12
CA GLN A 3 57.21 16.88 5.19
C GLN A 3 55.78 17.26 5.60
N LEU A 4 55.64 18.32 6.40
CA LEU A 4 54.35 18.84 6.87
C LEU A 4 53.65 19.63 5.76
N GLU A 5 54.40 20.42 4.99
CA GLU A 5 53.90 21.14 3.81
C GLU A 5 53.37 20.17 2.74
N LYS A 6 54.08 19.05 2.52
CA LYS A 6 53.63 17.97 1.63
C LYS A 6 52.30 17.35 2.06
N GLN A 7 52.08 17.18 3.36
CA GLN A 7 50.82 16.63 3.90
C GLN A 7 49.66 17.62 3.76
N VAL A 8 49.89 18.90 4.06
CA VAL A 8 48.87 19.96 3.89
C VAL A 8 48.46 20.09 2.42
N HIS A 9 49.42 20.02 1.50
CA HIS A 9 49.13 20.09 0.06
C HIS A 9 48.29 18.88 -0.42
N ARG A 10 48.60 17.67 0.05
CA ARG A 10 47.79 16.47 -0.28
C ARG A 10 46.37 16.57 0.25
N LEU A 11 46.19 17.05 1.48
CA LEU A 11 44.87 17.26 2.06
C LEU A 11 44.06 18.29 1.29
N ALA A 12 44.70 19.40 0.87
CA ALA A 12 44.06 20.43 0.05
C ALA A 12 43.59 19.87 -1.31
N ILE A 13 44.40 19.03 -1.96
CA ILE A 13 44.03 18.37 -3.22
C ILE A 13 42.85 17.41 -3.02
N VAL A 14 42.87 16.59 -1.96
CA VAL A 14 41.79 15.65 -1.64
C VAL A 14 40.49 16.40 -1.33
N HIS A 15 40.56 17.50 -0.58
CA HIS A 15 39.42 18.36 -0.30
C HIS A 15 38.86 19.00 -1.58
N ALA A 16 39.73 19.53 -2.44
CA ALA A 16 39.33 20.13 -3.71
C ALA A 16 38.66 19.11 -4.65
N THR A 17 39.22 17.90 -4.76
CA THR A 17 38.64 16.81 -5.56
C THR A 17 37.31 16.33 -5.00
N THR A 18 37.20 16.17 -3.68
CA THR A 18 35.94 15.79 -3.01
C THR A 18 34.86 16.86 -3.23
N HIS A 19 35.23 18.14 -3.12
CA HIS A 19 34.31 19.25 -3.34
C HIS A 19 33.89 19.34 -4.83
N ALA A 20 34.80 19.09 -5.77
CA ALA A 20 34.50 19.04 -7.19
C ALA A 20 33.55 17.89 -7.55
N GLN A 21 33.77 16.70 -6.97
CA GLN A 21 32.87 15.55 -7.14
C GLN A 21 31.48 15.83 -6.56
N LYS A 22 31.40 16.40 -5.36
CA LYS A 22 30.12 16.81 -4.74
C LYS A 22 29.37 17.85 -5.58
N LYS A 23 30.10 18.85 -6.11
CA LYS A 23 29.53 19.86 -7.02
C LYS A 23 29.02 19.24 -8.32
N ARG A 24 29.76 18.30 -8.91
CA ARG A 24 29.36 17.56 -10.12
C ARG A 24 28.14 16.68 -9.88
N LEU A 25 28.08 16.00 -8.73
CA LEU A 25 26.92 15.23 -8.31
C LEU A 25 25.70 16.15 -8.17
N ASN A 26 25.82 17.26 -7.45
CA ASN A 26 24.74 18.22 -7.30
C ASN A 26 24.26 18.79 -8.65
N GLN A 27 25.16 19.09 -9.59
CA GLN A 27 24.77 19.52 -10.94
C GLN A 27 24.03 18.44 -11.74
N LEU A 28 24.42 17.16 -11.59
CA LEU A 28 23.73 16.04 -12.21
C LEU A 28 22.34 15.81 -11.58
N LEU A 29 22.24 15.94 -10.26
CA LEU A 29 21.00 15.84 -9.50
C LEU A 29 20.07 17.04 -9.73
N SER A 30 20.59 18.23 -10.00
CA SER A 30 19.78 19.38 -10.41
C SER A 30 19.22 19.23 -11.84
N ARG A 31 19.88 18.44 -12.70
CA ARG A 31 19.42 18.19 -14.08
C ARG A 31 18.46 17.01 -14.23
N ARG A 32 18.41 16.10 -13.25
CA ARG A 32 17.52 14.93 -13.26
C ARG A 32 16.73 14.88 -11.96
N SER A 33 15.41 14.79 -12.04
CA SER A 33 14.55 14.60 -10.86
C SER A 33 15.10 13.50 -9.95
N LEU A 34 15.49 13.85 -8.72
CA LEU A 34 16.03 12.95 -7.69
C LEU A 34 15.16 11.71 -7.49
N ILE A 35 13.85 11.86 -7.66
CA ILE A 35 12.86 10.79 -7.58
C ILE A 35 13.12 9.68 -8.59
N ASN A 36 13.77 9.95 -9.73
CA ASN A 36 14.11 8.96 -10.74
C ASN A 36 15.33 8.10 -10.37
N HIS A 37 16.07 8.45 -9.31
CA HIS A 37 17.22 7.70 -8.83
C HIS A 37 16.93 6.84 -7.59
N ILE A 38 15.79 7.06 -6.94
CA ILE A 38 15.38 6.24 -5.78
C ILE A 38 15.13 4.80 -6.25
N PRO A 39 15.71 3.75 -5.66
CA PRO A 39 15.33 2.35 -5.92
C PRO A 39 13.82 2.13 -5.82
N VAL A 40 13.26 1.24 -6.65
CA VAL A 40 11.80 1.03 -6.70
C VAL A 40 11.25 0.53 -5.37
N GLU A 41 12.05 -0.21 -4.61
CA GLU A 41 11.75 -0.73 -3.28
C GLU A 41 11.59 0.41 -2.27
N LEU A 42 12.46 1.42 -2.33
CA LEU A 42 12.38 2.59 -1.47
C LEU A 42 11.20 3.48 -1.87
N LEU A 43 10.95 3.64 -3.16
CA LEU A 43 9.78 4.35 -3.65
C LEU A 43 8.49 3.67 -3.19
N ALA A 44 8.41 2.34 -3.27
CA ALA A 44 7.28 1.57 -2.79
C ALA A 44 7.08 1.74 -1.27
N LYS A 45 8.15 1.71 -0.47
CA LYS A 45 8.09 1.98 0.98
C LYS A 45 7.60 3.40 1.29
N ILE A 46 8.06 4.40 0.55
CA ILE A 46 7.59 5.80 0.71
C ILE A 46 6.09 5.89 0.41
N ILE A 47 5.65 5.27 -0.69
CA ILE A 47 4.23 5.23 -1.06
C ILE A 47 3.42 4.53 0.02
N ASP A 48 3.84 3.36 0.47
CA ASP A 48 3.16 2.58 1.50
C ASP A 48 3.08 3.35 2.82
N PHE A 49 4.18 3.96 3.25
CA PHE A 49 4.22 4.82 4.43
C PHE A 49 3.31 6.04 4.30
N THR A 50 3.30 6.70 3.13
CA THR A 50 2.43 7.85 2.87
C THR A 50 0.97 7.45 2.96
N ILE A 51 0.63 6.29 2.41
CA ILE A 51 -0.70 5.72 2.42
C ILE A 51 -1.13 5.34 3.84
N TYR A 52 -0.25 4.70 4.60
CA TYR A 52 -0.50 4.28 5.98
C TYR A 52 -0.70 5.48 6.92
N ASN A 53 0.13 6.53 6.81
CA ASN A 53 0.09 7.68 7.72
C ASN A 53 -1.00 8.70 7.40
N PHE A 54 -1.54 8.71 6.19
CA PHE A 54 -2.65 9.61 5.83
C PHE A 54 -4.01 9.14 6.39
N HIS A 55 -4.00 8.48 7.55
CA HIS A 55 -5.10 7.77 8.18
C HIS A 55 -6.18 8.71 8.78
N ILE A 56 -6.70 9.66 8.00
CA ILE A 56 -7.92 10.40 8.34
C ILE A 56 -9.11 9.52 7.97
N SER A 57 -9.54 8.68 8.92
CA SER A 57 -10.82 7.98 9.13
C SER A 57 -11.69 7.47 7.96
N LYS A 58 -11.27 7.55 6.69
CA LYS A 58 -12.05 7.15 5.51
C LYS A 58 -11.10 6.59 4.46
N CYS A 59 -11.15 5.28 4.22
CA CYS A 59 -10.32 4.58 3.23
C CYS A 59 -10.61 4.98 1.77
N HIS A 60 -11.70 5.71 1.51
CA HIS A 60 -11.83 6.49 0.28
C HIS A 60 -10.60 7.41 0.05
N ALA A 61 -10.02 7.95 1.12
CA ALA A 61 -8.77 8.70 1.07
C ALA A 61 -7.58 7.84 0.64
N HIS A 62 -7.51 6.55 1.04
CA HIS A 62 -6.45 5.64 0.63
C HIS A 62 -6.46 5.37 -0.89
N PHE A 63 -7.64 5.14 -1.47
CA PHE A 63 -7.78 5.03 -2.93
C PHE A 63 -7.50 6.35 -3.66
N CYS A 64 -8.11 7.44 -3.19
CA CYS A 64 -7.90 8.77 -3.77
C CYS A 64 -6.43 9.18 -3.67
N LEU A 65 -5.74 8.81 -2.60
CA LEU A 65 -4.32 9.04 -2.41
C LEU A 65 -3.50 8.18 -3.36
N LYS A 66 -3.75 6.86 -3.49
CA LYS A 66 -3.10 6.04 -4.53
C LYS A 66 -3.26 6.64 -5.92
N ARG A 67 -4.45 7.15 -6.27
CA ARG A 67 -4.71 7.82 -7.55
C ARG A 67 -3.95 9.14 -7.69
N LYS A 68 -3.90 9.97 -6.64
CA LYS A 68 -3.09 11.20 -6.59
C LYS A 68 -1.60 10.90 -6.73
N LEU A 69 -1.09 9.92 -5.99
CA LEU A 69 0.31 9.48 -6.05
C LEU A 69 0.66 8.92 -7.43
N ALA A 70 -0.25 8.18 -8.06
CA ALA A 70 -0.07 7.70 -9.44
C ALA A 70 -0.05 8.84 -10.48
N SER A 71 -0.58 10.03 -10.17
CA SER A 71 -0.53 11.18 -11.06
C SER A 71 0.80 11.95 -11.02
N VAL A 72 1.65 11.70 -10.02
CA VAL A 72 2.94 12.39 -9.83
C VAL A 72 3.90 12.12 -10.99
N SER A 73 4.03 10.86 -11.41
CA SER A 73 4.86 10.46 -12.56
C SER A 73 4.50 9.06 -13.04
N ARG A 74 4.92 8.71 -14.26
CA ARG A 74 4.79 7.33 -14.78
C ARG A 74 5.46 6.33 -13.84
N ARG A 75 6.63 6.66 -13.29
CA ARG A 75 7.37 5.80 -12.36
C ARG A 75 6.57 5.49 -11.08
N TRP A 76 5.93 6.49 -10.49
CA TRP A 76 5.08 6.30 -9.31
C TRP A 76 3.86 5.45 -9.63
N ARG A 77 3.19 5.74 -10.75
CA ARG A 77 2.06 4.93 -11.23
C ARG A 77 2.46 3.47 -11.42
N ASP A 78 3.55 3.22 -12.13
CA ASP A 78 4.01 1.86 -12.43
C ASP A 78 4.44 1.13 -11.16
N THR A 79 5.02 1.84 -10.18
CA THR A 79 5.33 1.28 -8.86
C THR A 79 4.05 0.89 -8.12
N ILE A 80 3.04 1.76 -8.08
CA ILE A 80 1.74 1.48 -7.44
C ILE A 80 1.04 0.29 -8.10
N LEU A 81 1.14 0.16 -9.42
CA LEU A 81 0.44 -0.89 -10.18
C LEU A 81 1.16 -2.24 -10.13
N ASN A 82 2.49 -2.26 -10.07
CA ASN A 82 3.28 -3.49 -10.23
C ASN A 82 3.90 -4.02 -8.94
N TRP A 83 4.05 -3.19 -7.91
CA TRP A 83 4.66 -3.62 -6.65
C TRP A 83 3.76 -4.68 -5.97
N PRO A 84 4.31 -5.85 -5.56
CA PRO A 84 3.53 -6.97 -5.06
C PRO A 84 2.54 -6.60 -3.96
N ALA A 85 2.98 -5.87 -2.93
CA ALA A 85 2.12 -5.51 -1.79
C ALA A 85 0.87 -4.70 -2.19
N PHE A 86 0.94 -3.92 -3.26
CA PHE A 86 -0.17 -3.09 -3.72
C PHE A 86 -1.16 -3.82 -4.63
N ARG A 87 -0.77 -4.97 -5.22
CA ARG A 87 -1.61 -5.78 -6.11
C ARG A 87 -2.18 -7.03 -5.46
N THR A 88 -1.60 -7.51 -4.36
CA THR A 88 -2.09 -8.69 -3.62
C THR A 88 -3.08 -8.32 -2.53
N THR A 89 -3.13 -7.04 -2.12
CA THR A 89 -4.09 -6.55 -1.13
C THR A 89 -5.38 -6.10 -1.81
N ILE A 90 -6.45 -6.87 -1.66
CA ILE A 90 -7.79 -6.55 -2.19
C ILE A 90 -8.62 -5.92 -1.09
N ILE A 91 -9.11 -4.70 -1.33
CA ILE A 91 -9.94 -3.98 -0.37
C ILE A 91 -11.40 -4.03 -0.85
N LEU A 92 -12.32 -4.41 0.04
CA LEU A 92 -13.76 -4.33 -0.15
C LEU A 92 -14.30 -3.08 0.55
N HIS A 93 -14.53 -2.02 -0.23
CA HIS A 93 -15.05 -0.73 0.23
C HIS A 93 -16.38 -0.38 -0.45
N PRO A 94 -17.33 0.30 0.22
CA PRO A 94 -18.63 0.68 -0.36
C PRO A 94 -18.56 1.49 -1.64
N THR A 95 -17.51 2.28 -1.88
CA THR A 95 -17.38 3.07 -3.12
C THR A 95 -16.84 2.28 -4.30
N PHE A 96 -16.37 1.04 -4.11
CA PHE A 96 -15.86 0.23 -5.21
C PHE A 96 -16.99 -0.51 -5.90
N ASP A 97 -16.86 -0.68 -7.21
CA ASP A 97 -17.79 -1.45 -8.01
C ASP A 97 -17.21 -2.83 -8.34
N HIS A 98 -18.05 -3.66 -8.97
CA HIS A 98 -17.68 -5.00 -9.39
C HIS A 98 -16.49 -4.99 -10.35
N SER A 99 -16.49 -4.06 -11.31
CA SER A 99 -15.47 -3.97 -12.35
C SER A 99 -14.08 -3.69 -11.75
N PHE A 100 -14.00 -2.78 -10.79
CA PHE A 100 -12.76 -2.42 -10.12
C PHE A 100 -12.15 -3.57 -9.33
N VAL A 101 -12.95 -4.27 -8.51
CA VAL A 101 -12.47 -5.42 -7.73
C VAL A 101 -12.00 -6.54 -8.66
N THR A 102 -12.76 -6.81 -9.73
CA THR A 102 -12.41 -7.82 -10.74
C THR A 102 -11.09 -7.47 -11.44
N ALA A 103 -10.91 -6.23 -11.85
CA ALA A 103 -9.66 -5.77 -12.46
C ALA A 103 -8.47 -5.84 -11.49
N HIS A 104 -8.69 -5.61 -10.19
CA HIS A 104 -7.65 -5.80 -9.18
C HIS A 104 -7.28 -7.28 -9.02
N LEU A 105 -8.27 -8.18 -8.94
CA LEU A 105 -8.04 -9.62 -8.90
C LEU A 105 -7.31 -10.13 -10.15
N ALA A 106 -7.67 -9.68 -11.34
CA ALA A 106 -6.98 -10.07 -12.57
C ALA A 106 -5.49 -9.67 -12.53
N ARG A 107 -5.19 -8.45 -12.05
CA ARG A 107 -3.80 -7.95 -11.92
C ARG A 107 -2.96 -8.71 -10.91
N SER A 108 -3.58 -9.37 -9.93
CA SER A 108 -2.88 -10.17 -8.93
C SER A 108 -2.36 -11.52 -9.46
N ARG A 109 -2.69 -11.94 -10.69
CA ARG A 109 -2.10 -13.06 -11.46
C ARG A 109 -1.87 -14.36 -10.66
N GLY A 110 -2.87 -14.82 -9.91
CA GLY A 110 -2.78 -16.08 -9.18
C GLY A 110 -1.99 -16.03 -7.86
N LEU A 111 -1.38 -14.90 -7.51
CA LEU A 111 -0.61 -14.76 -6.26
C LEU A 111 -1.50 -14.88 -5.01
N PRO A 112 -0.92 -15.23 -3.85
CA PRO A 112 -1.64 -15.13 -2.58
C PRO A 112 -2.22 -13.73 -2.36
N LEU A 113 -3.40 -13.68 -1.75
CA LEU A 113 -4.19 -12.47 -1.57
C LEU A 113 -4.39 -12.15 -0.10
N ASP A 114 -4.21 -10.89 0.24
CA ASP A 114 -4.63 -10.33 1.52
C ASP A 114 -5.94 -9.58 1.29
N ILE A 115 -7.00 -9.95 2.00
CA ILE A 115 -8.33 -9.41 1.78
C ILE A 115 -8.69 -8.50 2.94
N THR A 116 -8.94 -7.23 2.66
CA THR A 116 -9.36 -6.25 3.66
C THR A 116 -10.82 -5.92 3.45
N ILE A 117 -11.67 -6.29 4.41
CA ILE A 117 -13.09 -5.92 4.44
C ILE A 117 -13.24 -4.69 5.34
N GLU A 118 -13.56 -3.55 4.74
CA GLU A 118 -13.66 -2.27 5.46
C GLU A 118 -15.05 -2.06 6.07
N ARG A 119 -15.29 -0.86 6.62
CA ARG A 119 -16.59 -0.46 7.16
C ARG A 119 -17.62 -0.26 6.06
N TRP A 120 -18.78 -0.87 6.25
CA TRP A 120 -19.95 -0.73 5.39
C TRP A 120 -21.10 -0.12 6.18
N SER A 121 -21.90 0.74 5.55
CA SER A 121 -23.14 1.17 6.20
C SER A 121 -24.11 -0.01 6.19
N ALA A 122 -24.62 -0.38 7.37
CA ALA A 122 -25.63 -1.43 7.49
C ALA A 122 -27.06 -0.87 7.41
N GLU A 123 -27.20 0.44 7.22
CA GLU A 123 -28.50 1.13 7.27
C GLU A 123 -29.28 0.99 5.96
N ALA A 124 -28.59 0.84 4.83
CA ALA A 124 -29.19 0.66 3.52
C ALA A 124 -29.10 -0.80 3.04
N ASN A 125 -30.22 -1.36 2.57
CA ASN A 125 -30.25 -2.70 1.96
C ASN A 125 -29.34 -2.78 0.71
N GLU A 126 -29.23 -1.69 -0.05
CA GLU A 126 -28.38 -1.60 -1.23
C GLU A 126 -26.90 -1.87 -0.93
N ASP A 127 -26.40 -1.35 0.20
CA ASP A 127 -25.03 -1.55 0.64
C ASP A 127 -24.78 -3.01 1.03
N LYS A 128 -25.76 -3.67 1.65
CA LYS A 128 -25.68 -5.09 1.96
C LYS A 128 -25.62 -5.93 0.69
N GLU A 129 -26.49 -5.69 -0.29
CA GLU A 129 -26.46 -6.41 -1.57
C GLU A 129 -25.17 -6.17 -2.35
N LYS A 130 -24.69 -4.92 -2.35
CA LYS A 130 -23.40 -4.57 -2.95
C LYS A 130 -22.25 -5.28 -2.26
N PHE A 131 -22.23 -5.30 -0.92
CA PHE A 131 -21.25 -6.06 -0.15
C PHE A 131 -21.27 -7.53 -0.51
N VAL A 132 -22.45 -8.15 -0.56
CA VAL A 132 -22.62 -9.56 -0.96
C VAL A 132 -22.00 -9.82 -2.33
N ARG A 133 -22.31 -8.96 -3.31
CA ARG A 133 -21.77 -9.08 -4.67
C ARG A 133 -20.25 -9.01 -4.68
N LEU A 134 -19.66 -8.00 -4.02
CA LEU A 134 -18.20 -7.86 -3.97
C LEU A 134 -17.52 -9.01 -3.20
N LEU A 135 -18.14 -9.46 -2.10
CA LEU A 135 -17.65 -10.60 -1.32
C LEU A 135 -17.63 -11.87 -2.18
N ASN A 136 -18.69 -12.16 -2.94
CA ASN A 136 -18.74 -13.33 -3.82
C ASN A 136 -17.62 -13.31 -4.87
N ILE A 137 -17.27 -12.15 -5.40
CA ILE A 137 -16.15 -12.00 -6.34
C ILE A 137 -14.84 -12.45 -5.68
N VAL A 138 -14.51 -11.93 -4.50
CA VAL A 138 -13.25 -12.30 -3.83
C VAL A 138 -13.26 -13.74 -3.31
N LEU A 139 -14.44 -14.27 -2.95
CA LEU A 139 -14.63 -15.67 -2.54
C LEU A 139 -14.38 -16.66 -3.68
N SER A 140 -14.57 -16.26 -4.95
CA SER A 140 -14.16 -17.09 -6.10
C SER A 140 -12.65 -17.41 -6.06
N CYS A 141 -11.86 -16.53 -5.44
CA CYS A 141 -10.41 -16.65 -5.27
C CYS A 141 -9.99 -17.13 -3.87
N ARG A 142 -10.89 -17.74 -3.09
CA ARG A 142 -10.63 -18.18 -1.69
C ARG A 142 -9.37 -19.03 -1.50
N HIS A 143 -9.05 -19.85 -2.50
CA HIS A 143 -7.90 -20.75 -2.47
C HIS A 143 -6.57 -19.98 -2.40
N ARG A 144 -6.60 -18.68 -2.70
CA ARG A 144 -5.45 -17.78 -2.68
C ARG A 144 -5.40 -16.93 -1.41
N TRP A 145 -6.41 -16.97 -0.55
CA TRP A 145 -6.47 -16.07 0.61
C TRP A 145 -5.43 -16.45 1.64
N GLN A 146 -4.63 -15.47 2.05
CA GLN A 146 -3.54 -15.62 3.01
C GLN A 146 -3.86 -14.92 4.33
N SER A 147 -4.22 -13.64 4.30
CA SER A 147 -4.46 -12.86 5.51
C SER A 147 -5.70 -11.96 5.41
N PRO A 148 -6.93 -12.48 5.57
CA PRO A 148 -8.11 -11.64 5.65
C PRO A 148 -8.11 -10.78 6.92
N PHE A 149 -8.34 -9.48 6.74
CA PHE A 149 -8.57 -8.50 7.78
C PHE A 149 -9.99 -7.95 7.67
N ILE A 150 -10.76 -8.01 8.76
CA ILE A 150 -12.14 -7.51 8.78
C ILE A 150 -12.23 -6.38 9.80
N GLU A 151 -12.56 -5.19 9.31
CA GLU A 151 -12.70 -4.00 10.14
C GLU A 151 -14.09 -3.86 10.76
N ASP A 152 -15.12 -4.42 10.11
CA ASP A 152 -16.52 -4.21 10.46
C ASP A 152 -17.17 -5.45 11.09
N PHE A 153 -17.60 -5.32 12.35
CA PHE A 153 -18.32 -6.39 13.05
C PHE A 153 -19.73 -6.65 12.52
N LYS A 154 -20.41 -5.67 11.92
CA LYS A 154 -21.76 -5.85 11.40
C LYS A 154 -21.76 -6.83 10.22
N PHE A 155 -20.76 -6.68 9.35
CA PHE A 155 -20.56 -7.56 8.19
C PHE A 155 -19.69 -8.77 8.50
N LEU A 156 -19.03 -8.82 9.66
CA LEU A 156 -18.34 -10.01 10.14
C LEU A 156 -19.28 -11.21 10.19
N ARG A 157 -20.47 -11.08 10.80
CA ARG A 157 -21.43 -12.20 10.88
C ARG A 157 -21.84 -12.70 9.50
N LEU A 158 -22.15 -11.79 8.57
CA LEU A 158 -22.51 -12.14 7.20
C LEU A 158 -21.34 -12.81 6.46
N THR A 159 -20.12 -12.34 6.68
CA THR A 159 -18.90 -12.93 6.11
C THR A 159 -18.71 -14.34 6.64
N LEU A 160 -18.76 -14.51 7.96
CA LEU A 160 -18.59 -15.80 8.65
C LEU A 160 -19.63 -16.83 8.20
N ILE A 161 -20.91 -16.45 8.09
CA ILE A 161 -21.96 -17.33 7.59
C ILE A 161 -21.66 -17.80 6.17
N ARG A 162 -21.18 -16.90 5.29
CA ARG A 162 -20.90 -17.24 3.89
C ARG A 162 -19.65 -18.08 3.69
N ILE A 163 -18.65 -17.91 4.55
CA ILE A 163 -17.43 -18.72 4.49
C ILE A 163 -17.54 -20.02 5.29
N ASN A 164 -18.65 -20.24 5.99
CA ASN A 164 -18.83 -21.44 6.78
C ASN A 164 -18.77 -22.70 5.89
N GLY A 165 -17.93 -23.65 6.28
CA GLY A 165 -17.69 -24.89 5.52
C GLY A 165 -16.68 -24.76 4.38
N TRP A 166 -16.01 -23.62 4.21
CA TRP A 166 -15.06 -23.40 3.12
C TRP A 166 -13.62 -23.70 3.57
N VAL A 167 -12.84 -24.30 2.67
CA VAL A 167 -11.42 -24.57 2.89
C VAL A 167 -10.58 -23.42 2.35
N PHE A 168 -9.67 -22.91 3.19
CA PHE A 168 -8.73 -21.85 2.85
C PHE A 168 -7.28 -22.37 2.97
N PRO A 169 -6.74 -22.99 1.90
CA PRO A 169 -5.48 -23.74 1.97
C PRO A 169 -4.25 -22.87 2.25
N LEU A 170 -4.29 -21.57 1.91
CA LEU A 170 -3.19 -20.64 2.13
C LEU A 170 -3.40 -19.73 3.35
N LEU A 171 -4.48 -19.93 4.10
CA LEU A 171 -4.83 -19.04 5.21
C LEU A 171 -3.79 -19.14 6.32
N ARG A 172 -3.13 -18.02 6.60
CA ARG A 172 -2.13 -17.92 7.67
C ARG A 172 -2.67 -17.17 8.87
N ARG A 173 -3.49 -16.15 8.64
CA ARG A 173 -3.96 -15.27 9.71
C ARG A 173 -5.33 -14.70 9.38
N VAL A 174 -6.25 -14.75 10.33
CA VAL A 174 -7.46 -13.93 10.31
C VAL A 174 -7.31 -12.86 11.36
N SER A 175 -7.65 -11.62 11.02
CA SER A 175 -7.53 -10.49 11.94
C SER A 175 -8.78 -9.63 11.89
N PHE A 176 -9.15 -9.10 13.05
CA PHE A 176 -10.35 -8.28 13.21
C PHE A 176 -9.96 -7.02 13.96
N ARG A 177 -10.47 -5.85 13.54
CA ARG A 177 -10.30 -4.63 14.35
C ARG A 177 -11.17 -4.79 15.60
N ARG A 178 -10.60 -4.89 16.81
CA ARG A 178 -11.39 -4.81 18.05
C ARG A 178 -11.96 -3.40 18.18
N HIS A 179 -13.28 -3.30 18.34
CA HIS A 179 -13.92 -2.04 18.69
C HIS A 179 -13.74 -1.89 20.21
N LEU A 180 -12.70 -1.16 20.63
CA LEU A 180 -12.68 -0.60 21.97
C LEU A 180 -13.71 0.54 21.97
N SER A 181 -14.99 0.17 22.08
CA SER A 181 -16.01 1.13 22.44
C SER A 181 -15.70 1.56 23.87
N LEU A 182 -15.30 2.82 24.01
CA LEU A 182 -15.17 3.61 25.23
C LEU A 182 -15.87 2.98 26.46
N LEU A 183 -15.10 2.26 27.28
CA LEU A 183 -15.31 2.21 28.74
C LEU A 183 -14.57 3.39 29.39
N LEU A 184 -14.68 4.58 28.78
CA LEU A 184 -14.25 5.86 29.34
C LEU A 184 -15.43 6.82 29.29
N LEU A 185 -16.49 6.44 29.99
CA LEU A 185 -17.43 7.34 30.65
C LEU A 185 -17.68 6.72 32.02
N ASN A 186 -16.77 7.02 32.95
CA ASN A 186 -17.09 7.12 34.37
C ASN A 186 -17.27 8.61 34.67
#